data_AF-A0A497K3Y9-F1
#
_entry.id   AF-A0A497K3Y9-F1
#
_cell.length_a   1.000
_cell.length_b   1.000
_cell.length_c   1.000
_cell.angle_alpha   90.00
_cell.angle_beta   90.00
_cell.angle_gamma   90.00
#
_symmetry.space_group_name_H-M   'P 1'
#
loop_
_entity.id
_entity.type
_entity.pdbx_description
1 polymer ?
#
loop_
_entity_poly.entity_id
_entity_poly.type
_entity_poly.pdbx_seq_one_letter_code
_entity_poly.pdbx_strand_id
1 'polypeptide(L)'
;SKGSALEFKPWIDQRAYDIVQPDCNVMGTSEAKRVAYLASLQGLLCCPHNWHNAITTAANLHLVASIPNHLVLEMQRTWHWSCPAFRTEIVEEPLEPKNGYLEVPKKPGLGVELNEEDLKKYPFKEGPVQVSWKAGL
;
A
#
# COMPACT_ATOMS: atom_id res chain seq x y z
N SER A 1 5.15 -12.13 -5.43
CA SER A 1 4.68 -12.33 -6.80
C SER A 1 4.52 -10.96 -7.46
N LYS A 2 4.72 -10.82 -8.78
CA LYS A 2 4.30 -9.60 -9.51
C LYS A 2 2.78 -9.73 -9.69
N GLY A 3 2.08 -9.56 -8.57
CA GLY A 3 0.85 -10.28 -8.25
C GLY A 3 -0.32 -9.93 -9.16
N SER A 4 -0.91 -10.94 -9.79
CA SER A 4 -2.25 -10.81 -10.38
C SER A 4 -3.26 -11.64 -9.60
N ALA A 5 -4.56 -11.39 -9.80
CA ALA A 5 -5.59 -12.25 -9.21
C ALA A 5 -5.41 -13.73 -9.60
N LEU A 6 -4.91 -14.00 -10.80
CA LEU A 6 -4.64 -15.36 -11.28
C LEU A 6 -3.50 -16.04 -10.52
N GLU A 7 -2.44 -15.29 -10.15
CA GLU A 7 -1.33 -15.84 -9.37
C GLU A 7 -1.73 -16.11 -7.92
N PHE A 8 -2.63 -15.29 -7.35
CA PHE A 8 -3.14 -15.49 -5.99
C PHE A 8 -4.16 -16.62 -5.88
N LYS A 9 -4.97 -16.83 -6.93
CA LYS A 9 -6.12 -17.73 -6.89
C LYS A 9 -5.78 -19.17 -6.44
N PRO A 10 -4.73 -19.86 -6.95
CA PRO A 10 -4.43 -21.23 -6.51
C PRO A 10 -4.15 -21.34 -5.01
N TRP A 11 -3.50 -20.33 -4.43
CA TRP A 11 -3.18 -20.28 -3.00
C TRP A 11 -4.41 -19.96 -2.15
N ILE A 12 -5.28 -19.08 -2.64
CA ILE A 12 -6.57 -18.79 -2.02
C ILE A 12 -7.45 -20.05 -2.05
N ASP A 13 -7.58 -20.72 -3.20
CA ASP A 13 -8.34 -21.97 -3.36
C ASP A 13 -7.87 -23.09 -2.43
N GLN A 14 -6.57 -23.17 -2.17
CA GLN A 14 -5.97 -24.14 -1.25
C GLN A 14 -6.02 -23.68 0.22
N ARG A 15 -6.57 -22.50 0.50
CA ARG A 15 -6.55 -21.86 1.83
C ARG A 15 -5.14 -21.77 2.43
N ALA A 16 -4.14 -21.49 1.59
CA ALA A 16 -2.75 -21.32 2.02
C ALA A 16 -2.49 -19.97 2.72
N TYR A 17 -3.48 -19.06 2.69
CA TYR A 17 -3.45 -17.78 3.38
C TYR A 17 -4.55 -17.70 4.43
N ASP A 18 -4.22 -17.17 5.61
CA ASP A 18 -5.22 -16.67 6.57
C ASP A 18 -5.61 -15.22 6.25
N ILE A 19 -4.63 -14.43 5.79
CA ILE A 19 -4.78 -13.02 5.42
C ILE A 19 -4.07 -12.80 4.09
N VAL A 20 -4.79 -12.28 3.09
CA VAL A 20 -4.20 -11.90 1.80
C VAL A 20 -3.67 -10.48 1.84
N GLN A 21 -2.53 -10.24 1.20
CA GLN A 21 -1.86 -8.93 1.19
C GLN A 21 -1.59 -8.41 -0.23
N PRO A 22 -2.63 -8.07 -1.00
CA PRO A 22 -2.44 -7.41 -2.30
C PRO A 22 -1.86 -5.99 -2.12
N ASP A 23 -1.34 -5.40 -3.19
CA ASP A 23 -0.73 -4.07 -3.14
C ASP A 23 -1.07 -3.27 -4.40
N CYS A 24 -1.79 -2.17 -4.24
CA CYS A 24 -2.19 -1.31 -5.35
C CYS A 24 -1.00 -0.78 -6.17
N ASN A 25 0.19 -0.61 -5.58
CA ASN A 25 1.39 -0.15 -6.31
C ASN A 25 2.01 -1.25 -7.18
N VAL A 26 1.87 -2.51 -6.78
CA VAL A 26 2.44 -3.65 -7.51
C VAL A 26 1.53 -4.11 -8.66
N MET A 27 0.21 -4.12 -8.43
CA MET A 27 -0.75 -4.72 -9.35
C MET A 27 -1.84 -3.78 -9.87
N GLY A 28 -1.94 -2.57 -9.31
CA GLY A 28 -3.03 -1.64 -9.59
C GLY A 28 -4.29 -1.94 -8.76
N THR A 29 -5.09 -0.91 -8.53
CA THR A 29 -6.28 -0.97 -7.65
C THR A 29 -7.30 -2.01 -8.11
N SER A 30 -7.52 -2.13 -9.43
CA SER A 30 -8.50 -3.07 -9.98
C SER A 30 -8.12 -4.53 -9.77
N GLU A 31 -6.83 -4.88 -9.91
CA GLU A 31 -6.35 -6.25 -9.64
C GLU A 31 -6.31 -6.52 -8.13
N ALA A 32 -5.85 -5.56 -7.33
CA ALA A 32 -5.83 -5.70 -5.87
C ALA A 32 -7.24 -5.94 -5.31
N LYS A 33 -8.25 -5.26 -5.86
CA LYS A 33 -9.66 -5.48 -5.52
C LYS A 33 -10.18 -6.85 -5.97
N ARG A 34 -9.75 -7.36 -7.13
CA ARG A 34 -10.08 -8.74 -7.56
C ARG A 34 -9.51 -9.78 -6.59
N VAL A 35 -8.25 -9.63 -6.16
CA VAL A 35 -7.63 -10.50 -5.14
C VAL A 35 -8.42 -10.46 -3.84
N ALA A 36 -8.74 -9.25 -3.34
CA ALA A 36 -9.53 -9.08 -2.12
C ALA A 36 -10.90 -9.76 -2.21
N TYR A 37 -11.58 -9.65 -3.37
CA TYR A 37 -12.85 -10.33 -3.57
C TYR A 37 -12.74 -11.84 -3.66
N LEU A 38 -11.75 -12.39 -4.35
CA LEU A 38 -11.50 -13.84 -4.37
C LEU A 38 -11.29 -14.38 -2.95
N ALA A 39 -10.53 -13.67 -2.12
CA ALA A 39 -10.34 -14.01 -0.71
C ALA A 39 -11.65 -13.92 0.08
N SER A 40 -12.45 -12.87 -0.15
CA SER A 40 -13.72 -12.65 0.55
C SER A 40 -14.72 -13.79 0.34
N LEU A 41 -14.76 -14.39 -0.85
CA LEU A 41 -15.62 -15.54 -1.17
C LEU A 41 -15.31 -16.78 -0.32
N GLN A 42 -14.14 -16.86 0.28
CA GLN A 42 -13.72 -17.96 1.16
C GLN A 42 -13.68 -17.57 2.64
N GLY A 43 -14.16 -16.36 2.97
CA GLY A 43 -14.12 -15.81 4.33
C GLY A 43 -12.73 -15.41 4.80
N LEU A 44 -11.78 -15.21 3.89
CA LEU A 44 -10.41 -14.78 4.22
C LEU A 44 -10.33 -13.25 4.33
N LEU A 45 -9.52 -12.78 5.26
CA LEU A 45 -9.28 -11.35 5.49
C LEU A 45 -8.27 -10.78 4.50
N CYS A 46 -8.32 -9.47 4.30
CA CYS A 46 -7.44 -8.72 3.44
C CYS A 46 -6.76 -7.58 4.21
N CYS A 47 -5.43 -7.54 4.15
CA CYS A 47 -4.59 -6.46 4.68
C CYS A 47 -3.59 -6.05 3.59
N PRO A 48 -3.88 -5.01 2.80
CA PRO A 48 -2.99 -4.62 1.72
C PRO A 48 -1.58 -4.31 2.24
N HIS A 49 -0.57 -4.81 1.55
CA HIS A 49 0.80 -4.39 1.81
C HIS A 49 0.94 -2.91 1.44
N ASN A 50 1.52 -2.13 2.34
CA ASN A 50 1.61 -0.69 2.23
C ASN A 50 2.88 -0.13 2.89
N TRP A 51 4.02 -0.73 2.56
CA TRP A 51 5.34 -0.13 2.81
C TRP A 51 5.69 0.89 1.72
N HIS A 52 4.96 2.01 1.67
CA HIS A 52 5.02 2.93 0.54
C HIS A 52 4.88 4.42 0.91
N ASN A 53 4.86 5.26 -0.13
CA ASN A 53 4.67 6.71 -0.05
C ASN A 53 3.18 7.09 0.15
N ALA A 54 2.92 8.40 0.23
CA ALA A 54 1.58 8.96 0.43
C ALA A 54 0.57 8.55 -0.67
N ILE A 55 1.02 8.46 -1.93
CA ILE A 55 0.16 8.16 -3.09
C ILE A 55 -0.33 6.71 -3.03
N THR A 56 0.58 5.77 -2.82
CA THR A 56 0.22 4.36 -2.67
C THR A 56 -0.63 4.14 -1.43
N THR A 57 -0.33 4.84 -0.33
CA THR A 57 -1.15 4.79 0.88
C THR A 57 -2.57 5.25 0.60
N ALA A 58 -2.78 6.33 -0.16
CA ALA A 58 -4.11 6.76 -0.59
C ALA A 58 -4.81 5.67 -1.43
N ALA A 59 -4.12 5.04 -2.37
CA ALA A 59 -4.69 3.98 -3.21
C ALA A 59 -5.09 2.73 -2.40
N ASN A 60 -4.24 2.28 -1.47
CA ASN A 60 -4.54 1.16 -0.58
C ASN A 60 -5.63 1.53 0.45
N LEU A 61 -5.71 2.79 0.89
CA LEU A 61 -6.78 3.27 1.77
C LEU A 61 -8.14 3.23 1.08
N HIS A 62 -8.24 3.69 -0.17
CA HIS A 62 -9.46 3.56 -0.97
C HIS A 62 -9.82 2.09 -1.23
N LEU A 63 -8.83 1.21 -1.42
CA LEU A 63 -9.08 -0.23 -1.53
C LEU A 63 -9.72 -0.77 -0.26
N VAL A 64 -9.09 -0.55 0.91
CA VAL A 64 -9.58 -0.99 2.23
C VAL A 64 -10.99 -0.48 2.49
N ALA A 65 -11.26 0.79 2.22
CA ALA A 65 -12.57 1.39 2.39
C ALA A 65 -13.66 0.77 1.48
N SER A 66 -13.26 0.11 0.40
CA SER A 66 -14.17 -0.40 -0.64
C SER A 66 -14.40 -1.91 -0.62
N ILE A 67 -13.77 -2.65 0.32
CA ILE A 67 -13.87 -4.11 0.43
C ILE A 67 -14.48 -4.51 1.78
N PRO A 68 -15.28 -5.59 1.84
CA PRO A 68 -15.97 -5.98 3.07
C PRO A 68 -15.10 -6.80 4.03
N ASN A 69 -13.98 -7.37 3.55
CA ASN A 69 -13.11 -8.27 4.31
C ASN A 69 -11.79 -7.61 4.73
N HIS A 70 -11.76 -6.28 4.87
CA HIS A 70 -10.57 -5.60 5.39
C HIS A 70 -10.39 -5.85 6.89
N LEU A 71 -9.14 -5.88 7.34
CA LEU A 71 -8.81 -5.91 8.77
C LEU A 71 -8.06 -4.65 9.20
N VAL A 72 -6.93 -4.35 8.57
CA VAL A 72 -6.13 -3.15 8.82
C VAL A 72 -5.45 -2.67 7.55
N LEU A 73 -5.03 -1.40 7.54
CA LEU A 73 -4.11 -0.85 6.54
C LEU A 73 -2.72 -0.69 7.16
N GLU A 74 -1.71 -1.29 6.54
CA GLU A 74 -0.32 -1.09 6.95
C GLU A 74 0.08 0.39 6.80
N MET A 75 0.85 0.91 7.76
CA MET A 75 1.48 2.22 7.64
C MET A 75 2.94 2.14 8.05
N GLN A 76 3.83 2.41 7.09
CA GLN A 76 5.24 2.54 7.36
C GLN A 76 5.53 3.81 8.18
N ARG A 77 6.15 3.65 9.36
CA ARG A 77 6.54 4.76 10.26
C ARG A 77 8.04 4.80 10.54
N THR A 78 8.85 4.04 9.81
CA THR A 78 10.31 4.02 9.97
C THR A 78 10.93 5.38 9.65
N TRP A 79 11.90 5.82 10.46
CA TRP A 79 12.58 7.12 10.32
C TRP A 79 13.87 7.02 9.49
N HIS A 80 14.66 5.95 9.71
CA HIS A 80 15.99 5.82 9.10
C HIS A 80 16.01 5.10 7.74
N TRP A 81 15.09 4.17 7.50
CA TRP A 81 15.18 3.26 6.35
C TRP A 81 14.31 3.64 5.15
N SER A 82 13.46 4.64 5.36
CA SER A 82 12.44 5.04 4.42
C SER A 82 12.34 6.55 4.52
N CYS A 83 12.60 7.24 3.42
CA CYS A 83 12.57 8.71 3.38
C CYS A 83 11.22 9.20 3.94
N PRO A 84 11.17 9.75 5.18
CA PRO A 84 9.91 10.14 5.81
C PRO A 84 9.18 11.19 4.96
N ALA A 85 9.94 12.00 4.24
CA ALA A 85 9.47 13.00 3.30
C ALA A 85 8.50 12.46 2.23
N PHE A 86 8.65 11.20 1.80
CA PHE A 86 7.75 10.62 0.80
C PHE A 86 6.36 10.29 1.33
N ARG A 87 6.16 10.34 2.66
CA ARG A 87 4.84 10.20 3.28
C ARG A 87 4.18 11.55 3.55
N THR A 88 4.97 12.58 3.84
CA THR A 88 4.42 13.82 4.39
C THR A 88 4.77 15.09 3.62
N GLU A 89 5.93 15.16 2.98
CA GLU A 89 6.44 16.40 2.36
C GLU A 89 6.12 16.48 0.87
N ILE A 90 5.99 15.34 0.18
CA ILE A 90 5.69 15.31 -1.26
C ILE A 90 4.21 15.53 -1.60
N VAL A 91 3.35 15.68 -0.59
CA VAL A 91 1.91 15.93 -0.75
C VAL A 91 1.51 17.17 0.03
N GLU A 92 0.52 17.92 -0.45
CA GLU A 92 0.04 19.12 0.22
C GLU A 92 -0.65 18.81 1.57
N GLU A 93 -1.45 17.74 1.59
CA GLU A 93 -2.23 17.31 2.75
C GLU A 93 -1.85 15.86 3.11
N PRO A 94 -0.97 15.65 4.11
CA PRO A 94 -0.50 14.31 4.46
C PRO A 94 -1.55 13.47 5.17
N LEU A 95 -1.59 12.18 4.85
CA LEU A 95 -2.47 11.19 5.49
C LEU A 95 -1.92 10.80 6.86
N GLU A 96 -2.27 11.56 7.89
CA GLU A 96 -1.88 11.28 9.27
C GLU A 96 -2.98 10.58 10.07
N PRO A 97 -2.67 9.47 10.77
CA PRO A 97 -3.64 8.75 11.57
C PRO A 97 -4.06 9.55 12.79
N LYS A 98 -5.36 9.59 13.06
CA LYS A 98 -5.98 10.19 14.24
C LYS A 98 -6.68 9.08 15.03
N ASN A 99 -6.28 8.91 16.30
CA ASN A 99 -6.81 7.85 17.18
C ASN A 99 -6.72 6.43 16.59
N GLY A 100 -5.68 6.15 15.81
CA GLY A 100 -5.48 4.84 15.16
C GLY A 100 -6.21 4.65 13.83
N TYR A 101 -6.87 5.69 13.30
CA TYR A 101 -7.62 5.63 12.04
C TYR A 101 -7.12 6.66 11.03
N LEU A 102 -7.17 6.31 9.76
CA LEU A 102 -7.03 7.25 8.65
C LEU A 102 -8.41 7.65 8.13
N GLU A 103 -8.60 8.94 7.88
CA GLU A 103 -9.79 9.41 7.17
C GLU A 103 -9.58 9.24 5.66
N VAL A 104 -10.56 8.64 4.99
CA VAL A 104 -10.54 8.48 3.54
C VAL A 104 -10.72 9.86 2.89
N PRO A 105 -9.81 10.31 2.02
CA PRO A 105 -9.95 11.58 1.31
C PRO A 105 -11.24 11.66 0.51
N LYS A 106 -11.91 12.82 0.57
CA LYS A 106 -13.20 13.08 -0.10
C LYS A 106 -13.05 13.80 -1.45
N LYS A 107 -11.87 14.33 -1.74
CA LYS A 107 -11.56 14.97 -3.03
C LYS A 107 -11.58 13.91 -4.15
N PRO A 108 -11.89 14.29 -5.41
CA PRO A 108 -11.89 13.36 -6.54
C PRO A 108 -10.56 12.61 -6.74
N GLY A 109 -10.62 11.43 -7.36
CA GLY A 109 -9.44 10.59 -7.61
C GLY A 109 -8.93 9.93 -6.32
N LEU A 110 -7.61 9.94 -6.11
CA LEU A 110 -7.01 9.45 -4.85
C LEU A 110 -7.22 10.43 -3.69
N GLY A 111 -7.58 11.68 -3.99
CA GLY A 111 -7.79 12.75 -3.02
C GLY A 111 -6.51 13.24 -2.33
N VAL A 112 -5.36 13.00 -2.96
CA VAL A 112 -4.05 13.57 -2.57
C VAL A 112 -3.51 14.40 -3.73
N GLU A 113 -2.88 15.52 -3.41
CA GLU A 113 -2.25 16.45 -4.36
C GLU A 113 -0.76 16.51 -4.07
N LEU A 114 0.07 16.48 -5.12
CA LEU A 114 1.52 16.51 -4.99
C LEU A 114 1.99 17.94 -4.75
N ASN A 115 2.95 18.10 -3.83
CA ASN A 115 3.65 19.36 -3.66
C ASN A 115 4.83 19.41 -4.66
N GLU A 116 4.61 20.02 -5.83
CA GLU A 116 5.61 20.09 -6.90
C GLU A 116 6.90 20.82 -6.48
N GLU A 117 6.81 21.81 -5.59
CA GLU A 117 8.00 22.53 -5.10
C GLU A 117 8.85 21.65 -4.18
N ASP A 118 8.21 20.90 -3.28
CA ASP A 118 8.92 20.00 -2.37
C ASP A 118 9.47 18.77 -3.10
N LEU A 119 8.81 18.30 -4.16
CA LEU A 119 9.32 17.22 -5.01
C LEU A 119 10.70 17.56 -5.61
N LYS A 120 10.96 18.84 -5.93
CA LYS A 120 12.27 19.28 -6.47
C LYS A 120 13.43 19.04 -5.51
N LYS A 121 13.16 18.94 -4.19
CA LYS A 121 14.16 18.61 -3.17
C LYS A 121 14.65 17.16 -3.27
N TYR A 122 13.88 16.29 -3.93
CA TYR A 122 14.13 14.86 -4.04
C TYR A 122 14.30 14.42 -5.49
N PRO A 123 15.32 14.93 -6.20
CA PRO A 123 15.60 14.45 -7.55
C PRO A 123 15.91 12.95 -7.50
N PHE A 124 15.51 12.24 -8.55
CA PHE A 124 15.87 10.84 -8.71
C PHE A 124 17.39 10.67 -8.57
N LYS A 125 17.79 9.76 -7.69
CA LYS A 125 19.18 9.33 -7.54
C LYS A 125 19.22 7.85 -7.84
N GLU A 126 20.04 7.48 -8.82
CA GLU A 126 20.28 6.08 -9.10
C GLU A 126 20.90 5.41 -7.87
N GLY A 127 20.39 4.25 -7.50
CA GLY A 127 20.80 3.53 -6.30
C GLY A 127 20.38 2.05 -6.38
N PRO A 128 20.93 1.20 -5.52
CA PRO A 128 20.63 -0.22 -5.53
C PRO A 128 19.15 -0.45 -5.20
N VAL A 129 18.43 -1.14 -6.09
CA VAL A 129 16.98 -1.44 -5.97
C VAL A 129 16.71 -2.44 -4.84
N GLN A 130 17.69 -3.26 -4.48
CA GLN A 130 17.68 -4.17 -3.33
C GLN A 130 19.09 -4.26 -2.76
N VAL A 131 19.23 -3.96 -1.48
CA VAL A 131 20.46 -4.25 -0.73
C VAL A 131 20.15 -5.47 0.11
N SER A 132 20.64 -6.64 -0.30
CA SER A 132 20.53 -7.82 0.56
C SER A 132 21.39 -7.57 1.79
N TRP A 133 20.78 -7.67 2.97
CA TRP A 133 21.55 -7.63 4.21
C TRP A 133 22.43 -8.89 4.25
N LYS A 134 23.73 -8.72 4.01
CA LYS A 134 24.69 -9.76 4.35
C LYS A 134 24.94 -9.65 5.84
N ALA A 135 24.29 -10.53 6.61
CA ALA A 135 24.68 -10.79 7.98
C ALA A 135 26.18 -11.11 7.95
N GLY A 136 27.02 -10.27 8.56
CA GLY A 136 28.41 -10.62 8.76
C GLY A 136 28.46 -11.84 9.67
N LEU A 137 28.75 -13.00 9.09
CA LEU A 137 29.31 -14.17 9.77
C LEU A 137 30.81 -14.18 9.50
#